data_AF-A0A7V9UD15-F1
#
_entry.id   AF-A0A7V9UD15-F1
#
_cell.length_a   1.000
_cell.length_b   1.000
_cell.length_c   1.000
_cell.angle_alpha   90.00
_cell.angle_beta   90.00
_cell.angle_gamma   90.00
#
_symmetry.space_group_name_H-M   'P 1'
#
loop_
_entity.id
_entity.type
_entity.pdbx_description
1 polymer ?
#
loop_
_entity_poly.entity_id
_entity_poly.type
_entity_poly.pdbx_seq_one_letter_code
_entity_poly.pdbx_strand_id
1 'polypeptide(L)'
;MTGRHPLLQIAAAALLIALPVGTASGAEICFGKEGTIIGTEIGDVLIGTPGPDVIIALGGNDTITALGGDDLVCAGEGPDNFFGGDGADQVHGGSGEDRIEGGVENDT
;
A
#
# COMPACT_ATOMS: atom_id res chain seq x y z
N MET A 1 -8.45 14.52 64.86
CA MET A 1 -8.55 15.67 63.94
C MET A 1 -7.15 16.05 63.45
N THR A 2 -6.69 15.40 62.39
CA THR A 2 -5.59 15.78 61.49
C THR A 2 -5.84 14.87 60.27
N GLY A 3 -6.26 15.30 59.08
CA GLY A 3 -6.11 16.57 58.42
C GLY A 3 -5.02 16.42 57.37
N ARG A 4 -5.41 15.99 56.15
CA ARG A 4 -4.74 16.24 54.85
C ARG A 4 -3.42 15.45 54.63
N HIS A 5 -3.03 14.92 53.46
CA HIS A 5 -3.32 15.15 52.04
C HIS A 5 -2.44 14.14 51.23
N PRO A 6 -2.49 14.05 49.88
CA PRO A 6 -3.21 13.04 49.11
C PRO A 6 -2.26 12.05 48.38
N LEU A 7 -2.86 11.11 47.64
CA LEU A 7 -2.20 10.20 46.69
C LEU A 7 -1.29 10.99 45.74
N LEU A 8 0.03 10.73 45.80
CA LEU A 8 0.99 11.25 44.84
C LEU A 8 0.88 10.42 43.54
N GLN A 9 -0.14 10.70 42.73
CA GLN A 9 -0.11 10.34 41.32
C GLN A 9 0.94 11.24 40.66
N ILE A 10 2.15 10.73 40.50
CA ILE A 10 3.08 11.30 39.52
C ILE A 10 2.53 10.90 38.15
N ALA A 11 1.60 11.70 37.64
CA ALA A 11 1.30 11.72 36.22
C ALA A 11 2.54 12.30 35.55
N ALA A 12 3.43 11.41 35.08
CA ALA A 12 4.49 11.80 34.17
C ALA A 12 3.79 12.37 32.93
N ALA A 13 3.86 13.68 32.75
CA ALA A 13 3.43 14.34 31.53
C ALA A 13 4.35 13.86 30.41
N ALA A 14 3.88 12.89 29.61
CA ALA A 14 4.51 12.54 28.37
C ALA A 14 4.43 13.76 27.45
N LEU A 15 5.55 14.46 27.28
CA LEU A 15 5.69 15.47 26.26
C LEU A 15 5.70 14.75 24.91
N LEU A 16 4.52 14.55 24.32
CA LEU A 16 4.40 14.21 22.91
C LEU A 16 4.88 15.44 22.13
N ILE A 17 6.16 15.45 21.77
CA ILE A 17 6.58 16.20 20.60
C ILE A 17 6.00 15.39 19.44
N ALA A 18 4.84 15.81 18.95
CA ALA A 18 4.41 15.43 17.61
C ALA A 18 5.51 15.96 16.68
N LEU A 19 6.46 15.09 16.32
CA LEU A 19 7.24 15.31 15.13
C LEU A 19 6.21 15.52 14.01
N PRO A 20 6.43 16.46 13.08
CA PRO A 20 5.65 16.41 11.85
C PRO A 20 5.87 15.00 11.31
N VAL A 21 4.82 14.17 11.34
CA VAL A 21 4.74 13.03 10.44
C VAL A 21 4.87 13.72 9.09
N GLY A 22 6.03 13.52 8.46
CA GLY A 22 6.27 14.07 7.14
C GLY A 22 5.05 13.72 6.32
N THR A 23 4.37 14.73 5.78
CA THR A 23 3.35 14.47 4.79
C THR A 23 4.10 13.90 3.60
N ALA A 24 4.30 12.58 3.59
CA ALA A 24 4.54 11.83 2.38
C ALA A 24 3.23 11.93 1.59
N SER A 25 3.06 13.08 0.97
CA SER A 25 2.23 13.24 -0.20
C SER A 25 3.15 13.78 -1.30
N GLY A 26 4.30 13.10 -1.46
CA GLY A 26 4.68 12.79 -2.82
C GLY A 26 3.68 11.74 -3.24
N ALA A 27 2.94 11.97 -4.33
CA ALA A 27 2.10 10.92 -4.89
C ALA A 27 2.95 9.65 -5.00
N GLU A 28 2.43 8.53 -4.54
CA GLU A 28 3.13 7.27 -4.72
C GLU A 28 3.20 6.99 -6.23
N ILE A 29 4.40 6.67 -6.74
CA ILE A 29 4.67 6.62 -8.19
C ILE A 29 5.06 5.20 -8.61
N CYS A 30 4.38 4.68 -9.65
CA CYS A 30 4.73 3.43 -10.32
C CYS A 30 5.01 3.70 -11.81
N PHE A 31 6.15 3.24 -12.33
CA PHE A 31 6.61 3.51 -13.70
C PHE A 31 6.53 5.00 -14.13
N GLY A 32 6.69 5.93 -13.18
CA GLY A 32 6.59 7.38 -13.44
C GLY A 32 5.16 7.94 -13.48
N LYS A 33 4.15 7.18 -13.04
CA LYS A 33 2.74 7.59 -12.94
C LYS A 33 2.24 7.56 -11.49
N GLU A 34 1.37 8.50 -11.14
CA GLU A 34 0.73 8.54 -9.81
C GLU A 34 -0.28 7.39 -9.67
N GLY A 35 -0.30 6.76 -8.50
CA GLY A 35 -1.26 5.70 -8.18
C GLY A 35 -2.72 6.16 -8.25
N THR A 36 -3.55 5.46 -9.02
CA THR A 36 -5.02 5.58 -8.98
C THR A 36 -5.60 4.76 -7.83
N ILE A 37 -4.92 3.66 -7.48
CA ILE A 37 -5.26 2.76 -6.38
C ILE A 37 -3.98 2.54 -5.55
N ILE A 38 -4.04 2.85 -4.26
CA ILE A 38 -2.89 2.75 -3.36
C ILE A 38 -3.29 1.90 -2.15
N GLY A 39 -2.52 0.85 -1.90
CA GLY A 39 -2.61 -0.03 -0.74
C GLY A 39 -1.92 0.55 0.50
N THR A 40 -1.41 -0.33 1.35
CA THR A 40 -0.81 -0.02 2.64
C THR A 40 0.46 -0.85 2.86
N GLU A 41 1.18 -0.61 3.97
CA GLU A 41 2.38 -1.40 4.32
C GLU A 41 2.04 -2.77 4.95
N ILE A 42 0.81 -3.25 4.78
CA ILE A 42 0.34 -4.57 5.20
C ILE A 42 -0.48 -5.21 4.09
N GLY A 43 -0.70 -6.52 4.16
CA GLY A 43 -1.41 -7.26 3.11
C GLY A 43 -2.83 -6.75 2.84
N ASP A 44 -3.09 -6.44 1.58
CA ASP A 44 -4.31 -5.85 1.04
C ASP A 44 -4.99 -6.75 -0.01
N VAL A 45 -6.26 -6.43 -0.29
CA VAL A 45 -7.00 -6.94 -1.45
C VAL A 45 -7.37 -5.75 -2.32
N LEU A 46 -6.71 -5.64 -3.47
CA LEU A 46 -6.87 -4.52 -4.40
C LEU A 46 -7.56 -5.01 -5.68
N ILE A 47 -8.60 -4.29 -6.09
CA ILE A 47 -9.37 -4.58 -7.30
C ILE A 47 -9.38 -3.32 -8.15
N GLY A 48 -8.84 -3.43 -9.36
CA GLY A 48 -8.85 -2.41 -10.40
C GLY A 48 -10.22 -2.21 -11.03
N THR A 49 -10.22 -1.60 -12.21
CA THR A 49 -11.41 -1.25 -12.97
C THR A 49 -11.36 -1.88 -14.36
N PRO A 50 -12.43 -1.78 -15.16
CA PRO A 50 -12.37 -2.22 -16.57
C PRO A 50 -11.58 -1.28 -17.50
N GLY A 51 -10.87 -0.28 -16.96
CA GLY A 51 -10.01 0.61 -17.72
C GLY A 51 -8.66 0.81 -17.06
N PRO A 52 -7.73 1.57 -17.68
CA PRO A 52 -6.34 1.64 -17.24
C PRO A 52 -6.18 2.21 -15.82
N ASP A 53 -5.48 1.46 -14.98
CA ASP A 53 -5.18 1.77 -13.60
C ASP A 53 -3.66 1.88 -13.32
N VAL A 54 -3.32 2.61 -12.27
CA VAL A 54 -1.99 2.63 -11.67
C VAL A 54 -2.13 2.12 -10.24
N ILE A 55 -1.77 0.86 -10.02
CA ILE A 55 -1.96 0.16 -8.75
C ILE A 55 -0.62 0.10 -8.01
N ILE A 56 -0.60 0.57 -6.77
CA ILE A 56 0.59 0.54 -5.92
C ILE A 56 0.23 -0.10 -4.58
N ALA A 57 0.66 -1.33 -4.35
CA ALA A 57 0.24 -2.08 -3.17
C ALA A 57 1.12 -1.83 -1.94
N LEU A 58 2.35 -1.34 -2.14
CA LEU A 58 3.36 -0.97 -1.14
C LEU A 58 4.04 -2.17 -0.48
N GLY A 59 3.51 -2.72 0.60
CA GLY A 59 4.16 -3.82 1.29
C GLY A 59 3.17 -4.71 2.01
N GLY A 60 3.54 -5.96 2.27
CA GLY A 60 2.64 -6.96 2.78
C GLY A 60 2.51 -8.13 1.82
N ASN A 61 1.48 -8.95 2.03
CA ASN A 61 1.17 -10.05 1.13
C ASN A 61 -0.14 -9.70 0.44
N ASP A 62 -0.05 -9.17 -0.77
CA ASP A 62 -1.18 -8.57 -1.45
C ASP A 62 -1.88 -9.55 -2.38
N THR A 63 -3.17 -9.31 -2.61
CA THR A 63 -3.93 -9.91 -3.71
C THR A 63 -4.48 -8.81 -4.59
N ILE A 64 -3.97 -8.74 -5.81
CA ILE A 64 -4.23 -7.67 -6.76
C ILE A 64 -4.95 -8.27 -7.99
N THR A 65 -6.08 -7.70 -8.36
CA THR A 65 -6.80 -8.05 -9.60
C THR A 65 -7.03 -6.79 -10.41
N ALA A 66 -6.34 -6.63 -11.54
CA ALA A 66 -6.35 -5.40 -12.33
C ALA A 66 -7.62 -5.25 -13.18
N LEU A 67 -8.18 -6.38 -13.63
CA LEU A 67 -9.40 -6.54 -14.43
C LEU A 67 -9.20 -6.26 -15.92
N GLY A 68 -9.34 -5.03 -16.38
CA GLY A 68 -9.29 -4.75 -17.83
C GLY A 68 -8.68 -3.40 -18.13
N GLY A 69 -8.03 -3.26 -19.28
CA GLY A 69 -7.26 -2.08 -19.64
C GLY A 69 -5.76 -2.35 -19.56
N ASP A 70 -4.95 -1.37 -19.97
CA ASP A 70 -3.49 -1.49 -19.91
C ASP A 70 -3.02 -0.95 -18.54
N ASP A 71 -2.72 -1.84 -17.60
CA ASP A 71 -2.47 -1.46 -16.21
C ASP A 71 -0.98 -1.31 -15.88
N LEU A 72 -0.69 -0.43 -14.91
CA LEU A 72 0.65 -0.25 -14.33
C LEU A 72 0.62 -0.66 -12.85
N VAL A 73 1.30 -1.74 -12.51
CA VAL A 73 1.21 -2.32 -11.17
C VAL A 73 2.58 -2.39 -10.50
N CYS A 74 2.68 -1.87 -9.28
CA CYS A 74 3.81 -2.05 -8.39
C CYS A 74 3.30 -2.74 -7.12
N ALA A 75 3.55 -4.04 -6.98
CA ALA A 75 3.04 -4.83 -5.85
C ALA A 75 3.85 -4.50 -4.58
N GLY A 76 5.17 -4.58 -4.65
CA GLY A 76 6.05 -3.97 -3.66
C GLY A 76 6.78 -5.00 -2.82
N GLU A 77 6.79 -4.86 -1.50
CA GLU A 77 7.54 -5.77 -0.62
C GLU A 77 6.64 -6.86 -0.01
N GLY A 78 6.99 -8.12 -0.22
CA GLY A 78 6.34 -9.30 0.33
C GLY A 78 5.78 -10.22 -0.77
N PRO A 79 5.34 -11.44 -0.45
CA PRO A 79 4.84 -12.38 -1.44
C PRO A 79 3.43 -12.01 -1.91
N ASP A 80 3.34 -11.53 -3.14
CA ASP A 80 2.10 -11.01 -3.72
C ASP A 80 1.46 -11.96 -4.74
N ASN A 81 0.14 -11.86 -4.91
CA ASN A 81 -0.60 -12.52 -5.99
C ASN A 81 -1.22 -11.46 -6.91
N PHE A 82 -0.79 -11.44 -8.16
CA PHE A 82 -1.31 -10.54 -9.19
C PHE A 82 -2.06 -11.31 -10.28
N PHE A 83 -3.23 -10.80 -10.64
CA PHE A 83 -4.05 -11.22 -11.78
C PHE A 83 -4.34 -9.99 -12.65
N GLY A 84 -3.74 -9.91 -13.84
CA GLY A 84 -3.87 -8.76 -14.75
C GLY A 84 -5.26 -8.69 -15.37
N GLY A 85 -5.57 -9.62 -16.26
CA GLY A 85 -6.90 -9.74 -16.85
C GLY A 85 -6.84 -9.46 -18.34
N ASP A 86 -7.67 -8.56 -18.85
CA ASP A 86 -7.65 -8.17 -20.27
C ASP A 86 -6.82 -6.90 -20.48
N GLY A 87 -5.82 -6.90 -21.37
CA GLY A 87 -5.08 -5.69 -21.75
C GLY A 87 -3.58 -5.89 -21.61
N ALA A 88 -2.78 -4.92 -22.07
CA ALA A 88 -1.33 -5.03 -22.04
C ALA A 88 -0.78 -4.46 -20.72
N ASP A 89 -0.56 -5.35 -19.75
CA ASP A 89 -0.18 -4.96 -18.40
C ASP A 89 1.33 -4.83 -18.21
N GLN A 90 1.76 -3.92 -17.33
CA GLN A 90 3.13 -3.84 -16.83
C GLN A 90 3.14 -4.00 -15.31
N VAL A 91 3.87 -5.00 -14.82
CA VAL A 91 3.88 -5.36 -13.40
C VAL A 91 5.30 -5.45 -12.84
N HIS A 92 5.54 -4.72 -11.76
CA HIS A 92 6.70 -4.88 -10.90
C HIS A 92 6.27 -5.60 -9.63
N GLY A 93 6.61 -6.90 -9.54
CA GLY A 93 6.35 -7.70 -8.32
C GLY A 93 7.05 -7.12 -7.10
N GLY A 94 8.27 -6.60 -7.29
CA GLY A 94 9.07 -6.07 -6.19
C GLY A 94 9.87 -7.18 -5.54
N SER A 95 9.88 -7.22 -4.21
CA SER A 95 10.71 -8.12 -3.42
C SER A 95 9.80 -9.13 -2.75
N GLY A 96 10.05 -10.43 -2.93
CA GLY A 96 9.12 -11.45 -2.46
C GLY A 96 9.13 -12.69 -3.34
N GLU A 97 8.38 -13.70 -2.95
CA GLU A 97 8.03 -14.80 -3.85
C GLU A 97 6.66 -14.51 -4.46
N ASP A 98 6.67 -13.79 -5.58
CA ASP A 98 5.45 -13.28 -6.20
C ASP A 98 4.86 -14.31 -7.17
N ARG A 99 3.53 -14.31 -7.25
CA ARG A 99 2.79 -15.06 -8.24
C ARG A 99 2.10 -14.06 -9.18
N ILE A 100 2.57 -14.01 -10.41
CA ILE A 100 2.08 -13.08 -11.43
C ILE A 100 1.41 -13.86 -12.54
N GLU A 101 0.13 -13.57 -12.77
CA GLU A 101 -0.67 -14.03 -13.90
C GLU A 101 -1.10 -12.82 -14.72
N GLY A 102 -0.39 -12.53 -15.81
CA GLY A 102 -0.65 -11.35 -16.66
C GLY A 102 -2.03 -11.37 -17.33
N GLY A 103 -2.52 -12.56 -17.71
CA GLY A 103 -3.83 -12.70 -18.32
C GLY A 103 -3.74 -12.77 -19.84
N VAL A 104 -4.51 -11.94 -20.52
CA VAL A 104 -4.65 -11.92 -21.98
C VAL A 104 -3.80 -10.80 -22.57
N GLU A 105 -3.24 -11.02 -23.76
CA GLU A 105 -2.33 -10.10 -24.47
C GLU A 105 -0.86 -10.25 -24.07
N ASN A 106 -0.04 -9.21 -24.30
CA ASN A 106 1.41 -9.29 -24.11
C ASN A 106 1.80 -8.39 -22.94
N ASP A 107 2.04 -9.01 -21.80
CA ASP A 107 2.38 -8.34 -20.54
C ASP A 107 3.90 -8.25 -20.35
N THR A 108 4.36 -7.34 -19.49
CA THR A 108 5.81 -7.13 -19.19
C THR A 108 6.11 -6.99 -17.70
#